data_AF-A0A350ESN5-F1
#
_entry.id   AF-A0A350ESN5-F1
#
_cell.length_a   1.000
_cell.length_b   1.000
_cell.length_c   1.000
_cell.angle_alpha   90.00
_cell.angle_beta   90.00
_cell.angle_gamma   90.00
#
_symmetry.space_group_name_H-M   'P 1'
#
loop_
_entity.id
_entity.type
_entity.pdbx_description
1 polymer ?
#
loop_
_entity_poly.entity_id
_entity_poly.type
_entity_poly.pdbx_seq_one_letter_code
_entity_poly.pdbx_strand_id
1 'polypeptide(L)'
;MRDWLKREPIVIIRGKGALLVDQHGKEYLDGNSSIWTNLHGHSHPRINAAIKRQLGRIAHSSALGLANEPASLLAGELVKAANPTWLVGRGSRRAHTDPNKLRLGRSLALP
;
A
#
# COMPACT_ATOMS: atom_id res chain seq x y z
N MET A 1 -29.87 3.71 0.63
CA MET A 1 -29.13 2.44 0.43
C MET A 1 -30.00 1.33 -0.22
N ARG A 2 -31.12 1.62 -0.90
CA ARG A 2 -31.82 0.60 -1.72
C ARG A 2 -31.91 0.98 -3.20
N ASP A 3 -31.42 2.17 -3.54
CA ASP A 3 -31.58 2.76 -4.87
C ASP A 3 -30.85 1.98 -5.97
N TRP A 4 -29.83 1.19 -5.63
CA TRP A 4 -29.17 0.29 -6.58
C TRP A 4 -30.06 -0.88 -7.05
N LEU A 5 -31.15 -1.19 -6.33
CA LEU A 5 -32.12 -2.20 -6.76
C LEU A 5 -33.09 -1.65 -7.83
N LYS A 6 -33.11 -0.33 -8.04
CA LYS A 6 -34.02 0.32 -9.01
C LYS A 6 -33.57 0.13 -10.47
N ARG A 7 -32.36 -0.39 -10.69
CA ARG A 7 -31.79 -0.65 -12.01
C ARG A 7 -31.08 -1.99 -11.99
N GLU A 8 -30.93 -2.58 -13.16
CA GLU A 8 -30.08 -3.76 -13.31
C GLU A 8 -28.64 -3.42 -12.88
N PRO A 9 -28.01 -4.24 -12.01
CA PRO A 9 -26.63 -4.03 -11.61
C PRO A 9 -25.68 -4.12 -12.81
N ILE A 10 -24.74 -3.17 -12.90
CA ILE A 10 -23.68 -3.24 -13.89
C ILE A 10 -22.66 -4.27 -13.41
N VAL A 11 -22.52 -5.38 -14.13
CA VAL A 11 -21.57 -6.46 -13.83
C VAL A 11 -20.33 -6.28 -14.69
N ILE A 12 -19.23 -5.87 -14.07
CA ILE A 12 -17.94 -5.66 -14.73
C ILE A 12 -17.20 -7.00 -14.86
N ILE A 13 -16.77 -7.36 -16.08
CA ILE A 13 -16.10 -8.65 -16.37
C ILE A 13 -14.63 -8.50 -16.81
N ARG A 14 -14.22 -7.29 -17.22
CA ARG A 14 -12.85 -7.03 -17.68
C ARG A 14 -12.47 -5.58 -17.38
N GLY A 15 -11.18 -5.34 -17.21
CA GLY A 15 -10.63 -4.00 -17.25
C GLY A 15 -9.24 -3.97 -17.87
N LYS A 16 -8.87 -2.85 -18.50
CA LYS A 16 -7.53 -2.59 -19.04
C LYS A 16 -7.21 -1.10 -18.96
N GLY A 17 -6.10 -0.74 -18.31
CA GLY A 17 -5.76 0.67 -18.11
C GLY A 17 -6.86 1.37 -17.30
N ALA A 18 -7.38 2.50 -17.80
CA ALA A 18 -8.46 3.24 -17.16
C ALA A 18 -9.87 2.75 -17.57
N LEU A 19 -9.99 1.65 -18.32
CA LEU A 19 -11.29 1.18 -18.84
C LEU A 19 -11.77 -0.07 -18.10
N LEU A 20 -13.09 -0.12 -17.91
CA LEU A 20 -13.87 -1.27 -17.47
C LEU A 20 -14.83 -1.69 -18.57
N VAL A 21 -15.12 -2.99 -18.66
CA VAL A 21 -16.06 -3.57 -19.62
C VAL A 21 -17.07 -4.42 -18.87
N ASP A 22 -18.36 -4.18 -19.10
CA ASP A 22 -19.43 -4.97 -18.52
C ASP A 22 -19.71 -6.28 -19.29
N GLN A 23 -20.57 -7.12 -18.72
CA GLN A 23 -21.00 -8.38 -19.31
C GLN A 23 -21.71 -8.26 -20.67
N HIS A 24 -22.18 -7.05 -21.03
CA HIS A 24 -22.82 -6.75 -22.32
C HIS A 24 -21.82 -6.15 -23.32
N GLY A 25 -20.55 -6.01 -22.95
CA GLY A 25 -19.50 -5.45 -23.80
C GLY A 25 -19.43 -3.92 -23.80
N LYS A 26 -20.19 -3.23 -22.94
CA LYS A 26 -20.14 -1.78 -22.84
C LYS A 26 -18.92 -1.34 -22.04
N GLU A 27 -18.22 -0.34 -22.56
CA GLU A 27 -17.03 0.23 -21.93
C GLU A 27 -17.37 1.43 -21.05
N TYR A 28 -16.63 1.55 -19.94
CA TYR A 28 -16.75 2.59 -18.94
C TYR A 28 -15.37 3.14 -18.61
N LEU A 29 -15.25 4.46 -18.52
CA LEU A 29 -14.08 5.08 -17.92
C LEU A 29 -14.14 4.93 -16.40
N ASP A 30 -13.09 4.34 -15.81
CA ASP A 30 -12.88 4.32 -14.36
C ASP A 30 -12.37 5.69 -13.88
N GLY A 31 -13.29 6.64 -13.77
CA GLY A 31 -12.97 8.05 -13.46
C GLY A 31 -12.49 8.30 -12.03
N ASN A 32 -12.58 7.32 -11.13
CA ASN A 32 -12.12 7.47 -9.74
C ASN A 32 -11.07 6.42 -9.33
N SER A 33 -10.50 5.70 -10.29
CA SER A 33 -9.49 4.66 -10.05
C SER A 33 -9.96 3.59 -9.05
N SER A 34 -11.18 3.08 -9.23
CA SER A 34 -11.77 2.06 -8.36
C SER A 34 -11.71 2.44 -6.89
N ILE A 35 -12.28 3.61 -6.56
CA ILE A 35 -12.24 4.19 -5.22
C ILE A 35 -10.79 4.46 -4.79
N TRP A 36 -10.03 5.16 -5.64
CA TRP A 36 -8.67 5.63 -5.36
C TRP A 36 -7.63 4.52 -5.10
N THR A 37 -7.92 3.26 -5.43
CA THR A 37 -7.04 2.12 -5.16
C THR A 37 -6.26 1.64 -6.38
N ASN A 38 -6.70 1.97 -7.59
CA ASN A 38 -6.18 1.38 -8.82
C ASN A 38 -5.38 2.37 -9.68
N LEU A 39 -4.35 2.98 -9.09
CA LEU A 39 -3.51 3.99 -9.74
C LEU A 39 -2.82 3.51 -11.02
N HIS A 40 -2.39 2.24 -11.06
CA HIS A 40 -1.67 1.67 -12.20
C HIS A 40 -2.60 1.17 -13.31
N GLY A 41 -3.92 1.29 -13.12
CA GLY A 41 -4.91 0.81 -14.05
C GLY A 41 -5.13 -0.71 -14.00
N HIS A 42 -6.27 -1.11 -14.54
CA HIS A 42 -6.73 -2.49 -14.59
C HIS A 42 -5.81 -3.37 -15.44
N SER A 43 -5.63 -4.61 -15.02
CA SER A 43 -4.83 -5.64 -15.72
C SER A 43 -3.39 -5.23 -16.05
N HIS A 44 -2.74 -4.45 -15.19
CA HIS A 44 -1.37 -3.99 -15.43
C HIS A 44 -0.39 -5.18 -15.57
N PRO A 45 0.30 -5.34 -16.72
CA PRO A 45 1.02 -6.58 -17.06
C PRO A 45 2.14 -6.92 -16.07
N ARG A 46 2.89 -5.90 -15.61
CA ARG A 46 3.97 -6.07 -14.63
C ARG A 46 3.46 -6.53 -13.26
N ILE A 47 2.30 -6.03 -12.82
CA ILE A 47 1.71 -6.37 -11.51
C ILE A 47 1.16 -7.79 -11.58
N ASN A 48 0.40 -8.11 -12.63
CA ASN A 48 -0.12 -9.46 -12.84
C ASN A 48 0.99 -10.52 -12.93
N ALA A 49 2.09 -10.21 -13.62
CA ALA A 49 3.24 -11.11 -13.69
C ALA A 49 3.90 -11.33 -12.31
N ALA A 50 4.02 -10.27 -11.49
CA ALA A 50 4.56 -10.38 -10.14
C ALA A 50 3.67 -11.22 -9.21
N ILE A 51 2.35 -10.99 -9.25
CA ILE A 51 1.37 -11.78 -8.49
C ILE A 51 1.45 -13.24 -8.90
N LYS A 52 1.36 -13.56 -10.21
CA LYS A 52 1.41 -14.94 -10.71
C LYS A 52 2.70 -15.67 -10.30
N ARG A 53 3.86 -15.00 -10.42
CA ARG A 53 5.14 -15.56 -9.96
C ARG A 53 5.13 -15.90 -8.47
N GLN A 54 4.62 -14.99 -7.64
CA GLN A 54 4.58 -15.24 -6.20
C GLN A 54 3.57 -16.33 -5.84
N LEU A 55 2.40 -16.35 -6.49
CA LEU A 55 1.39 -17.40 -6.33
C LEU A 55 1.95 -18.79 -6.68
N GLY A 56 2.85 -18.88 -7.67
CA GLY A 56 3.57 -20.12 -8.00
C GLY A 56 4.53 -20.60 -6.91
N ARG A 57 4.85 -19.77 -5.90
CA ARG A 57 5.65 -20.14 -4.74
C ARG A 57 4.75 -20.39 -3.53
N ILE A 58 4.11 -19.32 -3.03
CA ILE A 58 3.19 -19.33 -1.90
C ILE A 58 2.20 -18.17 -2.03
N ALA A 59 0.92 -18.42 -1.75
CA ALA A 59 -0.10 -17.37 -1.73
C ALA A 59 -0.12 -16.58 -0.40
N HIS A 60 0.22 -17.25 0.71
CA HIS A 60 0.17 -16.65 2.05
C HIS A 60 1.12 -17.36 3.02
N SER A 61 1.71 -16.61 3.94
CA SER A 61 2.35 -17.09 5.16
C SER A 61 1.93 -16.17 6.31
N SER A 62 1.79 -16.70 7.52
CA SER A 62 1.52 -15.85 8.68
C SER A 62 2.70 -14.92 8.96
N ALA A 63 2.44 -13.81 9.66
CA ALA A 63 3.47 -12.94 10.22
C ALA A 63 3.70 -13.20 11.73
N LEU A 64 3.34 -14.40 12.20
CA LEU A 64 3.43 -14.80 13.61
C LEU A 64 4.78 -15.51 13.87
N GLY A 65 5.87 -14.76 13.76
CA GLY A 65 7.24 -15.28 13.89
C GLY A 65 7.85 -15.81 12.59
N LEU A 66 7.14 -15.71 11.47
CA LEU A 66 7.61 -16.04 10.12
C LEU A 66 7.71 -14.77 9.27
N ALA A 67 8.55 -14.81 8.24
CA ALA A 67 8.71 -13.74 7.27
C ALA A 67 8.57 -14.28 5.84
N ASN A 68 8.22 -13.40 4.91
CA ASN A 68 8.31 -13.68 3.47
C ASN A 68 9.17 -12.62 2.79
N GLU A 69 9.99 -13.09 1.84
CA GLU A 69 10.96 -12.28 1.11
C GLU A 69 10.35 -11.00 0.48
N PRO A 70 9.22 -11.04 -0.25
CA PRO A 70 8.63 -9.83 -0.84
C PRO A 70 8.26 -8.76 0.18
N ALA A 71 7.66 -9.14 1.32
CA ALA A 71 7.29 -8.20 2.37
C ALA A 71 8.51 -7.55 3.02
N SER A 72 9.57 -8.32 3.29
CA SER A 72 10.81 -7.78 3.88
C SER A 72 11.51 -6.79 2.94
N LEU A 73 11.59 -7.11 1.65
CA LEU A 73 12.17 -6.21 0.65
C LEU A 73 11.33 -4.93 0.50
N LEU A 74 10.00 -5.06 0.42
CA LEU A 74 9.10 -3.91 0.34
C LEU A 74 9.22 -3.02 1.58
N ALA A 75 9.33 -3.58 2.78
CA ALA A 75 9.52 -2.80 4.00
C ALA A 75 10.79 -1.94 3.93
N GLY A 76 11.91 -2.50 3.44
CA GLY A 76 13.14 -1.75 3.23
C GLY A 76 12.98 -0.59 2.25
N GLU A 77 12.28 -0.82 1.13
CA GLU A 77 12.01 0.23 0.14
C GLU A 77 11.05 1.31 0.65
N LEU A 78 10.03 0.92 1.42
CA LEU A 78 9.10 1.87 2.04
C LEU A 78 9.79 2.78 3.05
N VAL A 79 10.71 2.25 3.88
CA VAL A 79 11.48 3.07 4.82
C VAL A 79 12.30 4.13 4.09
N LYS A 80 12.94 3.77 2.97
CA LYS A 80 13.69 4.71 2.12
C LYS A 80 12.76 5.76 1.48
N ALA A 81 11.64 5.32 0.93
CA ALA A 81 10.69 6.20 0.25
C ALA A 81 10.00 7.18 1.22
N ALA A 82 9.67 6.75 2.43
CA ALA A 82 9.02 7.57 3.45
C ALA A 82 9.99 8.53 4.18
N ASN A 83 11.29 8.22 4.16
CA ASN A 83 12.34 9.09 4.71
C ASN A 83 13.32 9.54 3.60
N PRO A 84 12.84 10.30 2.60
CA PRO A 84 13.69 10.67 1.51
C PRO A 84 14.84 11.57 1.98
N THR A 85 16.05 11.26 1.52
CA THR A 85 17.28 11.96 1.88
C THR A 85 17.26 13.45 1.54
N TRP A 86 16.46 13.87 0.56
CA TRP A 86 16.28 15.29 0.21
C TRP A 86 15.49 16.10 1.26
N LEU A 87 14.78 15.46 2.19
CA LEU A 87 14.20 16.14 3.36
C LEU A 87 15.25 16.48 4.43
N VAL A 88 16.37 15.75 4.46
CA VAL A 88 17.43 15.93 5.46
C VAL A 88 18.34 17.12 5.11
N GLY A 89 18.39 17.54 3.84
CA GLY A 89 19.24 18.65 3.36
C GLY A 89 18.70 20.07 3.59
N ARG A 90 17.43 20.25 4.01
CA ARG A 90 16.85 21.56 4.36
C ARG A 90 16.72 21.71 5.87
N GLY A 91 17.82 21.93 6.57
CA GLY A 91 17.87 22.64 7.85
C GLY A 91 17.08 22.11 9.05
N SER A 92 16.40 20.96 8.99
CA SER A 92 15.76 20.37 10.18
C SER A 92 16.69 19.35 10.81
N ARG A 93 17.39 19.77 11.87
CA ARG A 93 17.99 18.85 12.84
C ARG A 93 16.86 17.99 13.41
N ARG A 94 16.63 16.78 12.87
CA ARG A 94 15.92 15.77 13.66
C ARG A 94 16.82 15.44 14.83
N ALA A 95 16.36 15.75 16.03
CA ALA A 95 17.01 15.30 17.25
C ALA A 95 17.20 13.79 17.12
N HIS A 96 18.46 13.39 17.07
CA HIS A 96 18.87 12.02 17.30
C HIS A 96 18.31 11.68 18.69
N THR A 97 17.25 10.88 18.77
CA THR A 97 16.83 10.30 20.04
C THR A 97 17.93 9.32 20.44
N ASP A 98 18.88 9.83 21.21
CA ASP A 98 19.91 9.06 21.88
C ASP A 98 19.22 8.14 22.90
N PRO A 99 19.29 6.81 22.72
CA PRO A 99 18.66 5.86 23.64
C PRO A 99 19.22 5.95 25.07
N ASN A 100 20.36 6.62 25.30
CA ASN A 100 20.92 6.84 26.64
C ASN A 100 20.34 8.06 27.39
N LYS A 101 19.53 8.90 26.75
CA LYS A 101 18.91 10.08 27.42
C LYS A 101 17.65 9.80 28.24
N LEU A 102 17.17 8.55 28.29
CA LEU A 102 15.96 8.15 29.04
C LEU A 102 16.21 7.78 30.52
N ARG A 103 17.41 8.02 31.08
CA ARG A 103 17.78 7.51 32.42
C ARG A 103 18.04 8.53 33.54
N LEU A 104 17.64 9.79 33.39
CA LEU A 104 17.80 10.79 34.46
C LEU A 104 16.44 11.37 34.90
N GLY A 105 15.63 10.52 35.50
CA GLY A 105 14.60 10.90 36.47
C GLY A 105 15.04 10.48 37.87
N ARG A 106 16.13 11.06 38.38
CA ARG A 106 16.54 10.88 39.79
C ARG A 106 15.92 11.98 40.65
N SER A 107 15.06 11.55 41.55
CA SER A 107 14.90 12.01 42.94
C SER A 107 14.94 13.53 43.17
N LEU A 108 13.74 14.13 43.28
CA LEU A 108 13.54 15.31 44.11
C LEU A 108 13.45 14.85 45.56
N ALA A 109 14.57 14.97 46.28
CA ALA A 109 14.53 15.16 47.73
C ALA A 109 14.18 16.63 48.00
N LEU A 110 13.18 16.85 48.85
CA LEU A 110 12.87 18.12 49.51
C LEU A 110 12.73 17.81 51.01
N PRO A 111 13.01 18.79 51.89
CA PRO A 111 13.73 18.63 53.16
C PRO A 111 13.06 17.75 54.21
#